data_AF-A0A059A1D1-F1
#
_entry.id   AF-A0A059A1D1-F1
#
_cell.length_a   1.000
_cell.length_b   1.000
_cell.length_c   1.000
_cell.angle_alpha   90.00
_cell.angle_beta   90.00
_cell.angle_gamma   90.00
#
_symmetry.space_group_name_H-M   'P 1'
#
loop_
_entity.id
_entity.type
_entity.pdbx_description
1 polymer ?
#
loop_
_entity_poly.entity_id
_entity_poly.type
_entity_poly.pdbx_seq_one_letter_code
_entity_poly.pdbx_strand_id
1 'polypeptide(L)'
;GSPESAAHPAVQIAGDPAGRRAILRSPARTRRRSAAMDQEAARTARESLDLAFHMSNILDTGLDRHTLSVLIALCDLGVNPEALAAVVRELHREPSAAAVPMPGPYE
;
A
#
# COMPACT_ATOMS: atom_id res chain seq x y z
N GLY A 1 -2.93 35.48 -38.31
CA GLY A 1 -2.62 36.69 -37.53
C GLY A 1 -3.92 37.28 -37.05
N SER A 2 -3.97 37.58 -35.76
CA SER A 2 -5.13 37.94 -34.90
C SER A 2 -5.98 36.75 -34.41
N PRO A 3 -6.62 36.81 -33.21
CA PRO A 3 -6.47 37.73 -32.05
C PRO A 3 -6.10 36.96 -30.75
N GLU A 4 -5.39 37.54 -29.79
CA GLU A 4 -5.89 38.25 -28.60
C GLU A 4 -6.49 37.35 -27.48
N SER A 5 -5.99 37.58 -26.25
CA SER A 5 -6.73 37.53 -24.98
C SER A 5 -6.79 36.25 -24.13
N ALA A 6 -6.68 36.48 -22.82
CA ALA A 6 -6.81 35.59 -21.65
C ALA A 6 -5.58 34.70 -21.34
N ALA A 7 -4.97 34.72 -20.15
CA ALA A 7 -5.30 35.32 -18.87
C ALA A 7 -4.02 35.43 -18.03
N HIS A 8 -3.64 36.66 -17.65
CA HIS A 8 -2.65 36.88 -16.59
C HIS A 8 -3.37 36.76 -15.23
N PRO A 9 -2.80 36.07 -14.22
CA PRO A 9 -3.38 36.07 -12.90
C PRO A 9 -3.20 37.46 -12.28
N ALA A 10 -4.33 38.10 -11.98
CA ALA A 10 -4.41 39.36 -11.27
C ALA A 10 -3.68 39.25 -9.92
N VAL A 11 -2.55 39.96 -9.79
CA VAL A 11 -1.88 40.17 -8.52
C VAL A 11 -2.67 41.23 -7.76
N GLN A 12 -3.55 40.79 -6.88
CA GLN A 12 -4.32 41.69 -6.02
C GLN A 12 -3.46 42.04 -4.80
N ILE A 13 -2.65 43.09 -4.94
CA ILE A 13 -2.01 43.76 -3.81
C ILE A 13 -3.06 44.66 -3.16
N ALA A 14 -3.85 44.10 -2.26
CA ALA A 14 -4.68 44.86 -1.34
C ALA A 14 -3.84 45.21 -0.11
N GLY A 15 -3.46 46.48 0.01
CA GLY A 15 -2.88 47.01 1.23
C GLY A 15 -3.94 47.12 2.32
N ASP A 16 -3.61 46.67 3.53
CA ASP A 16 -4.36 46.95 4.75
C ASP A 16 -3.34 47.33 5.85
N PRO A 17 -3.31 48.61 6.30
CA PRO A 17 -2.44 49.02 7.37
C PRO A 17 -3.18 48.93 8.72
N ALA A 18 -2.70 48.00 9.54
CA ALA A 18 -2.88 47.92 10.99
C ALA A 18 -4.26 47.51 11.53
N GLY A 19 -4.32 46.32 12.15
CA GLY A 19 -5.28 46.08 13.23
C GLY A 19 -5.64 44.62 13.49
N ARG A 20 -4.82 43.92 14.27
CA ARG A 20 -5.19 42.76 15.13
C ARG A 20 -6.33 41.86 14.62
N ARG A 21 -5.99 40.79 13.91
CA ARG A 21 -6.83 39.57 13.88
C ARG A 21 -5.96 38.37 14.20
N ALA A 22 -6.23 37.75 15.35
CA ALA A 22 -5.71 36.44 15.68
C ALA A 22 -6.17 35.46 14.60
N ILE A 23 -5.26 35.10 13.69
CA ILE A 23 -5.49 34.01 12.75
C ILE A 23 -5.10 32.75 13.52
N LEU A 24 -6.07 32.08 14.15
CA LEU A 24 -5.95 30.64 14.38
C LEU A 24 -5.83 30.00 13.00
N ARG A 25 -4.60 29.94 12.49
CA ARG A 25 -4.29 29.35 11.19
C ARG A 25 -4.29 27.84 11.40
N SER A 26 -5.49 27.27 11.31
CA SER A 26 -5.77 25.86 11.47
C SER A 26 -4.80 24.99 10.65
N PRO A 27 -4.08 24.02 11.24
CA PRO A 27 -3.23 23.09 10.49
C PRO A 27 -4.00 22.01 9.71
N ALA A 28 -5.33 22.08 9.63
CA ALA A 28 -6.18 21.00 9.09
C ALA A 28 -6.10 20.79 7.56
N ARG A 29 -5.63 21.78 6.78
CA ARG A 29 -5.73 21.75 5.31
C ARG A 29 -4.54 21.07 4.60
N THR A 30 -3.40 20.93 5.26
CA THR A 30 -2.25 20.14 4.75
C THR A 30 -2.38 18.68 5.14
N ARG A 31 -2.86 18.38 6.36
CA ARG A 31 -3.04 17.01 6.87
C ARG A 31 -4.14 16.22 6.14
N ARG A 32 -5.18 16.88 5.62
CA ARG A 32 -6.22 16.23 4.80
C ARG A 32 -5.72 15.76 3.43
N ARG A 33 -4.76 16.48 2.82
CA ARG A 33 -4.22 16.10 1.52
C ARG A 33 -3.30 14.90 1.62
N SER A 34 -2.42 14.84 2.63
CA SER A 34 -1.57 13.68 2.85
C SER A 34 -2.37 12.42 3.19
N ALA A 35 -3.43 12.54 4.00
CA ALA A 35 -4.31 11.41 4.29
C ALA A 35 -5.08 10.89 3.06
N ALA A 36 -5.48 11.79 2.14
CA ALA A 36 -6.15 11.38 0.90
C ALA A 36 -5.20 10.63 -0.07
N MET A 37 -3.96 11.09 -0.21
CA MET A 37 -2.96 10.42 -1.06
C MET A 37 -2.54 9.05 -0.49
N ASP A 38 -2.43 8.94 0.83
CA ASP A 38 -2.15 7.67 1.52
C ASP A 38 -3.28 6.64 1.32
N GLN A 39 -4.54 7.10 1.35
CA GLN A 39 -5.70 6.26 1.04
C GLN A 39 -5.72 5.77 -0.41
N GLU A 40 -5.31 6.61 -1.35
CA GLU A 40 -5.24 6.24 -2.76
C GLU A 40 -4.12 5.22 -3.00
N ALA A 41 -2.94 5.45 -2.43
CA ALA A 41 -1.83 4.50 -2.48
C ALA A 41 -2.21 3.14 -1.84
N ALA A 42 -2.89 3.16 -0.69
CA ALA A 42 -3.36 1.94 -0.03
C ALA A 42 -4.41 1.18 -0.87
N ARG A 43 -5.29 1.91 -1.58
CA ARG A 43 -6.25 1.31 -2.51
C ARG A 43 -5.54 0.64 -3.67
N THR A 44 -4.62 1.35 -4.34
CA THR A 44 -3.85 0.81 -5.47
C THR A 44 -3.07 -0.43 -5.07
N ALA A 45 -2.37 -0.41 -3.93
CA ALA A 45 -1.64 -1.58 -3.43
C ALA A 45 -2.55 -2.80 -3.22
N ARG A 46 -3.77 -2.57 -2.72
CA ARG A 46 -4.74 -3.64 -2.48
C ARG A 46 -5.31 -4.22 -3.77
N GLU A 47 -5.54 -3.38 -4.77
CA GLU A 47 -5.95 -3.79 -6.13
C GLU A 47 -4.83 -4.57 -6.83
N SER A 48 -3.59 -4.10 -6.74
CA SER A 48 -2.42 -4.82 -7.27
C SER A 48 -2.27 -6.21 -6.64
N LEU A 49 -2.46 -6.31 -5.33
CA LEU A 49 -2.41 -7.59 -4.63
C LEU A 49 -3.57 -8.52 -5.02
N ASP A 50 -4.77 -7.99 -5.23
CA ASP A 50 -5.93 -8.77 -5.70
C ASP A 50 -5.67 -9.36 -7.08
N LEU A 51 -5.15 -8.55 -8.01
CA LEU A 51 -4.77 -9.01 -9.34
C LEU A 51 -3.67 -10.08 -9.29
N ALA A 52 -2.65 -9.88 -8.45
CA ALA A 52 -1.58 -10.86 -8.25
C ALA A 52 -2.12 -12.20 -7.72
N PHE A 53 -3.07 -12.14 -6.77
CA PHE A 53 -3.73 -13.33 -6.24
C PHE A 53 -4.59 -14.04 -7.29
N HIS A 54 -5.28 -13.29 -8.15
CA HIS A 54 -6.02 -13.88 -9.25
C HIS A 54 -5.10 -14.62 -10.23
N MET A 55 -3.96 -14.02 -10.57
CA MET A 55 -2.92 -14.66 -11.39
C MET A 55 -2.37 -15.93 -10.70
N SER A 56 -2.10 -15.88 -9.40
CA SER A 56 -1.57 -17.02 -8.64
C SER A 56 -2.55 -18.20 -8.58
N ASN A 57 -3.86 -17.91 -8.56
CA ASN A 57 -4.92 -18.92 -8.60
C ASN A 57 -5.09 -19.53 -9.99
N ILE A 58 -4.97 -18.75 -11.06
CA ILE A 58 -4.98 -19.27 -12.44
C ILE A 58 -3.81 -20.24 -12.67
N LEU A 59 -2.64 -19.92 -12.08
CA LEU A 59 -1.43 -20.74 -12.16
C LEU A 59 -1.41 -21.90 -11.15
N ASP A 60 -2.48 -22.09 -10.37
CA ASP A 60 -2.62 -23.14 -9.35
C ASP A 60 -1.44 -23.23 -8.37
N THR A 61 -0.91 -22.07 -7.97
CA THR A 61 0.28 -22.00 -7.08
C THR A 61 -0.01 -22.44 -5.65
N GLY A 62 -1.28 -22.52 -5.24
CA GLY A 62 -1.70 -22.90 -3.89
C GLY A 62 -1.34 -21.89 -2.80
N LEU A 63 -1.03 -20.63 -3.15
CA LEU A 63 -0.66 -19.59 -2.19
C LEU A 63 -1.88 -18.84 -1.68
N ASP A 64 -1.99 -18.68 -0.35
CA ASP A 64 -2.98 -17.80 0.26
C ASP A 64 -2.64 -16.31 0.03
N ARG A 65 -3.66 -15.47 0.08
CA ARG A 65 -3.54 -14.02 -0.09
C ARG A 65 -2.57 -13.37 0.90
N HIS A 66 -2.52 -13.85 2.14
CA HIS A 66 -1.58 -13.37 3.13
C HIS A 66 -0.14 -13.75 2.75
N THR A 67 0.10 -15.02 2.42
CA THR A 67 1.42 -15.51 1.99
C THR A 67 1.90 -14.71 0.79
N LEU A 68 1.07 -14.53 -0.24
CA LEU A 68 1.42 -13.75 -1.42
C LEU A 68 1.79 -12.30 -1.06
N SER A 69 1.09 -11.67 -0.12
CA SER A 69 1.44 -10.31 0.36
C SER A 69 2.84 -10.25 0.97
N VAL A 70 3.21 -11.26 1.75
CA VAL A 70 4.53 -11.34 2.39
C VAL A 70 5.60 -11.56 1.34
N LEU A 71 5.35 -12.46 0.38
CA LEU A 71 6.30 -12.72 -0.71
C LEU A 71 6.55 -11.47 -1.56
N ILE A 72 5.51 -10.69 -1.87
CA ILE A 72 5.65 -9.42 -2.60
C ILE A 72 6.50 -8.43 -1.79
N ALA A 73 6.26 -8.30 -0.48
CA ALA A 73 7.06 -7.42 0.38
C ALA A 73 8.52 -7.86 0.48
N LEU A 74 8.79 -9.17 0.51
CA LEU A 74 10.16 -9.70 0.49
C LEU A 74 10.86 -9.39 -0.85
N CYS A 75 10.14 -9.53 -1.96
CA CYS A 75 10.65 -9.14 -3.28
C CYS A 75 10.94 -7.63 -3.36
N ASP A 76 10.11 -6.77 -2.75
CA ASP A 76 10.32 -5.31 -2.69
C ASP A 76 11.61 -4.94 -1.93
N LEU A 77 11.98 -5.75 -0.93
CA LEU A 77 13.24 -5.64 -0.20
C LEU A 77 14.47 -6.13 -1.00
N GLY A 78 14.27 -6.62 -2.24
CA GLY A 78 15.34 -7.10 -3.11
C GLY A 78 15.69 -8.58 -2.93
N VAL A 79 14.84 -9.37 -2.27
CA VAL A 79 15.01 -10.83 -2.19
C VAL A 79 14.82 -11.44 -3.58
N ASN A 80 15.68 -12.40 -3.94
CA ASN A 80 15.56 -13.11 -5.21
C ASN A 80 14.28 -13.98 -5.22
N PRO A 81 13.35 -13.79 -6.18
CA PRO A 81 12.10 -14.54 -6.25
C PRO A 81 12.30 -16.04 -6.49
N GLU A 82 13.34 -16.46 -7.21
CA GLU A 82 13.67 -17.87 -7.46
C GLU A 82 14.07 -18.58 -6.15
N ALA A 83 14.93 -17.95 -5.36
CA ALA A 83 15.36 -18.47 -4.07
C ALA A 83 14.17 -18.52 -3.08
N LEU A 84 13.33 -17.49 -3.09
CA LEU A 84 12.13 -17.42 -2.27
C LEU A 84 11.14 -18.54 -2.63
N ALA A 85 10.94 -18.82 -3.91
CA ALA A 85 10.09 -19.92 -4.37
C ALA A 85 10.59 -21.29 -3.87
N ALA A 86 11.91 -21.53 -3.88
CA ALA A 86 12.49 -22.76 -3.35
C ALA A 86 12.19 -22.94 -1.85
N VAL A 87 12.34 -21.88 -1.06
CA VAL A 87 12.03 -21.89 0.38
C VAL A 87 10.54 -22.14 0.63
N VAL A 88 9.65 -21.45 -0.09
CA VAL A 88 8.19 -21.63 0.04
C VAL A 88 7.77 -23.06 -0.27
N ARG A 89 8.37 -23.67 -1.31
CA ARG A 89 8.10 -25.07 -1.68
C ARG A 89 8.53 -26.04 -0.60
N GLU A 90 9.67 -25.81 0.04
CA GLU A 90 10.14 -26.65 1.14
C GLU A 90 9.25 -26.50 2.38
N LEU A 91 8.87 -25.28 2.74
CA LEU A 91 7.97 -25.02 3.86
C LEU A 91 6.57 -25.64 3.67
N HIS A 92 6.05 -25.68 2.44
CA HIS A 92 4.78 -26.37 2.15
C HIS A 92 4.92 -27.90 2.13
N ARG A 93 6.13 -28.42 1.86
CA ARG A 93 6.41 -29.85 1.87
C ARG A 93 6.48 -30.43 3.28
N GLU A 94 6.82 -29.62 4.28
CA GLU A 94 6.74 -29.98 5.69
C GLU A 94 5.36 -29.62 6.24
N PRO A 95 4.34 -30.50 6.17
CA PRO A 95 3.10 -30.26 6.89
C PRO A 95 3.48 -30.16 8.36
N SER A 96 3.17 -28.99 8.94
CA SER A 96 3.31 -28.66 10.36
C SER A 96 3.57 -29.89 11.24
N ALA A 97 4.83 -30.09 11.62
CA ALA A 97 5.22 -31.09 12.61
C ALA A 97 4.55 -30.85 13.99
N ALA A 98 3.66 -29.85 14.12
CA ALA A 98 2.82 -29.62 15.28
C ALA A 98 1.64 -30.60 15.41
N ALA A 99 1.38 -31.44 14.40
CA ALA A 99 0.45 -32.57 14.55
C ALA A 99 1.20 -33.85 15.00
N VAL A 100 1.99 -33.76 16.06
CA VAL A 100 2.27 -34.95 16.87
C VAL A 100 1.04 -35.13 17.77
N PRO A 101 0.14 -36.10 17.51
CA PRO A 101 -0.83 -36.47 18.52
C PRO A 101 -0.02 -36.98 19.70
N MET A 102 0.09 -36.18 20.75
CA MET A 102 0.58 -36.65 22.03
C MET A 102 -0.30 -37.86 22.40
N PRO A 103 0.24 -39.09 22.49
CA PRO A 103 -0.53 -40.18 23.07
C PRO A 103 -0.82 -39.77 24.52
N GLY A 104 -2.09 -39.62 24.85
CA GLY A 104 -2.50 -39.31 26.22
C GLY A 104 -1.93 -40.36 27.16
N PRO A 105 -1.42 -40.00 28.35
CA PRO A 105 -0.86 -40.98 29.29
C PRO A 105 -1.92 -41.86 30.00
N TYR A 106 -3.11 -42.06 29.41
CA TYR A 106 -4.16 -42.91 29.98
C TYR A 106 -5.21 -43.40 28.96
N GLU A 107 -4.85 -44.21 27.97
CA GLU A 107 -5.78 -45.24 27.43
C GLU A 107 -5.03 -46.53 27.10
#